data_AF-Q469I0-F1
#
_entry.id   AF-Q469I0-F1
#
_cell.length_a   1.000
_cell.length_b   1.000
_cell.length_c   1.000
_cell.angle_alpha   90.00
_cell.angle_beta   90.00
_cell.angle_gamma   90.00
#
_symmetry.space_group_name_H-M   'P 1'
#
loop_
_entity.id
_entity.type
_entity.pdbx_description
1 polymer ?
#
loop_
_entity_poly.entity_id
_entity_poly.type
_entity_poly.pdbx_seq_one_letter_code
_entity_poly.pdbx_strand_id
1 'polypeptide(L)'
;MIGTQELMIIFAVVVLLFGAAKLPELARSMGSSVGEFKKAQKESEKSLKEFEKSITEPTTPMNKVQETAQKLGIDIRGKTNDQLLDEIQRASEKPKEVSEP
;
A
#
# COMPACT_ATOMS: atom_id res chain seq x y z
N MET A 1 -32.34 -0.82 34.66
CA MET A 1 -31.29 -1.54 33.92
C MET A 1 -31.96 -2.68 33.19
N ILE A 2 -31.78 -2.81 31.87
CA ILE A 2 -32.27 -3.99 31.16
C ILE A 2 -31.36 -5.14 31.56
N GLY A 3 -31.90 -6.11 32.29
CA GLY A 3 -31.20 -7.31 32.68
C GLY A 3 -31.22 -8.36 31.58
N THR A 4 -30.54 -9.48 31.84
CA THR A 4 -30.52 -10.64 30.96
C THR A 4 -31.92 -11.21 30.73
N GLN A 5 -32.81 -11.13 31.73
CA GLN A 5 -34.18 -11.63 31.63
C GLN A 5 -35.04 -10.80 30.68
N GLU A 6 -34.99 -9.47 30.76
CA GLU A 6 -35.70 -8.59 29.82
C GLU A 6 -35.19 -8.77 28.39
N LEU A 7 -33.87 -8.93 28.20
CA LEU A 7 -33.29 -9.20 26.88
C LEU A 7 -33.78 -10.54 26.29
N MET A 8 -33.89 -11.59 27.10
CA MET A 8 -34.43 -12.88 26.67
C MET A 8 -35.90 -12.80 26.24
N ILE A 9 -36.73 -12.02 26.94
CA ILE A 9 -38.13 -11.81 26.57
C ILE A 9 -38.22 -11.07 25.23
N ILE A 10 -37.44 -10.00 25.06
CA ILE A 10 -37.41 -9.24 23.79
C ILE A 10 -36.95 -10.16 22.64
N PHE A 11 -35.91 -10.96 22.88
CA PHE A 11 -35.42 -11.93 21.89
C PHE A 11 -36.48 -12.96 21.53
N ALA A 12 -37.22 -13.48 22.51
CA ALA A 12 -38.31 -14.41 22.27
C ALA A 12 -39.44 -13.79 21.42
N VAL A 13 -39.80 -12.53 21.66
CA VAL A 13 -40.77 -11.80 20.83
C VAL A 13 -40.27 -11.64 19.41
N VAL A 14 -39.00 -11.24 19.20
CA VAL A 14 -38.40 -11.13 17.87
C VAL A 14 -38.40 -12.47 17.14
N VAL A 15 -38.03 -13.56 17.82
CA VAL A 15 -38.07 -14.92 17.27
C VAL A 15 -39.50 -15.34 16.91
N LEU A 16 -40.51 -14.93 17.68
CA LEU A 16 -41.90 -15.27 17.38
C LEU A 16 -42.45 -14.49 16.17
N LEU A 17 -42.02 -13.25 15.99
CA LEU A 17 -42.42 -12.41 14.85
C LEU A 17 -41.74 -12.82 13.54
N PHE A 18 -40.43 -13.06 13.57
CA PHE A 18 -39.63 -13.35 12.37
C PHE A 18 -39.39 -14.84 12.15
N GLY A 19 -39.51 -15.67 13.19
CA GLY A 19 -39.17 -17.09 13.17
C GLY A 19 -37.70 -17.36 13.49
N ALA A 20 -37.43 -18.49 14.15
CA ALA A 20 -36.08 -18.91 14.53
C ALA A 20 -35.15 -19.15 13.32
N ALA A 21 -35.70 -19.45 12.14
CA ALA A 21 -34.93 -19.65 10.92
C ALA A 21 -34.45 -18.33 10.28
N LYS A 22 -35.15 -17.21 10.49
CA LYS A 22 -34.83 -15.93 9.84
C LYS A 22 -33.64 -15.21 10.46
N LEU A 23 -33.43 -15.36 11.78
CA LEU A 23 -32.27 -14.74 12.43
C LEU A 23 -30.92 -15.27 11.90
N PRO A 24 -30.69 -16.59 11.76
CA PRO A 24 -29.48 -17.13 11.13
C PRO A 24 -29.33 -16.74 9.66
N GLU A 25 -30.44 -16.68 8.91
CA GLU A 25 -30.44 -16.28 7.49
C GLU A 25 -29.97 -14.82 7.33
N LEU A 26 -30.54 -13.91 8.14
CA LEU A 26 -30.14 -12.50 8.17
C LEU A 26 -28.70 -12.30 8.66
N ALA A 27 -28.28 -13.04 9.68
CA ALA A 27 -26.90 -12.98 10.17
C ALA A 27 -25.90 -13.43 9.11
N ARG A 28 -26.21 -14.50 8.36
CA ARG A 28 -25.38 -14.98 7.25
C ARG A 28 -25.32 -13.98 6.11
N SER A 29 -26.46 -13.46 5.64
CA SER A 29 -26.49 -12.51 4.53
C SER A 29 -25.77 -11.20 4.87
N MET A 30 -26.05 -10.63 6.05
CA MET A 30 -25.38 -9.42 6.53
C MET A 30 -23.88 -9.67 6.77
N GLY A 31 -23.52 -10.82 7.34
CA GLY A 31 -22.12 -11.20 7.57
C GLY A 31 -21.32 -11.33 6.29
N SER A 32 -21.89 -11.96 5.26
CA SER A 32 -21.27 -12.06 3.93
C SER A 32 -21.08 -10.68 3.30
N SER A 33 -22.11 -9.83 3.30
CA SER A 33 -22.02 -8.46 2.76
C SER A 33 -20.94 -7.63 3.44
N VAL A 34 -20.87 -7.67 4.78
CA VAL A 34 -19.83 -6.96 5.54
C VAL A 34 -18.44 -7.55 5.27
N GLY A 35 -18.33 -8.87 5.12
CA GLY A 35 -17.08 -9.54 4.78
C GLY A 35 -16.55 -9.13 3.40
N GLU A 36 -17.40 -9.15 2.38
CA GLU A 36 -17.07 -8.70 1.02
C GLU A 36 -16.72 -7.22 0.99
N PHE A 37 -17.47 -6.37 1.71
CA PHE A 37 -17.16 -4.95 1.82
C PHE A 37 -15.78 -4.70 2.43
N LYS A 38 -15.43 -5.38 3.53
CA LYS A 38 -14.09 -5.28 4.15
C LYS A 38 -12.99 -5.76 3.21
N LYS A 39 -13.24 -6.82 2.44
CA LYS A 39 -12.28 -7.32 1.43
C LYS A 39 -12.05 -6.29 0.34
N ALA A 40 -13.11 -5.71 -0.22
CA ALA A 40 -13.04 -4.69 -1.24
C ALA A 40 -12.34 -3.41 -0.73
N GLN A 41 -12.59 -3.00 0.52
CA GLN A 41 -11.90 -1.89 1.15
C GLN A 41 -10.39 -2.14 1.23
N LYS A 42 -9.98 -3.32 1.72
CA LYS A 42 -8.56 -3.68 1.85
C LYS A 42 -7.85 -3.78 0.49
N GLU A 43 -8.54 -4.31 -0.53
CA GLU A 43 -8.03 -4.35 -1.89
C GLU A 43 -7.86 -2.93 -2.46
N SER A 44 -8.85 -2.06 -2.28
CA SER A 44 -8.79 -0.65 -2.68
C SER A 44 -7.61 0.08 -2.02
N GLU A 45 -7.40 -0.09 -0.72
CA GLU A 45 -6.26 0.49 0.00
C GLU A 45 -4.91 0.00 -0.55
N LYS A 46 -4.82 -1.30 -0.91
CA LYS A 46 -3.60 -1.88 -1.48
C LYS A 46 -3.32 -1.31 -2.87
N SER A 47 -4.34 -1.24 -3.72
CA SER A 47 -4.22 -0.64 -5.05
C SER A 47 -3.84 0.83 -4.98
N LEU A 48 -4.39 1.58 -4.02
CA LEU A 48 -4.03 2.99 -3.83
C LEU A 48 -2.57 3.14 -3.39
N LYS A 49 -2.10 2.32 -2.45
CA LYS A 49 -0.69 2.29 -2.04
C LYS A 49 0.25 1.88 -3.17
N GLU A 50 -0.15 0.92 -4.01
CA GLU A 50 0.61 0.52 -5.20
C GLU A 50 0.66 1.63 -6.25
N PHE A 51 -0.45 2.35 -6.45
CA PHE A 51 -0.51 3.51 -7.33
C PHE A 51 0.36 4.66 -6.82
N GLU A 52 0.24 5.03 -5.54
CA GLU A 52 1.10 6.03 -4.90
C GLU A 52 2.58 5.67 -5.01
N LYS A 53 2.93 4.40 -4.81
CA LYS A 53 4.30 3.91 -5.01
C LYS A 53 4.75 4.10 -6.46
N SER A 54 3.88 3.85 -7.45
CA SER A 54 4.18 4.02 -8.87
C SER A 54 4.34 5.48 -9.32
N ILE A 55 3.72 6.43 -8.61
CA ILE A 55 3.83 7.88 -8.90
C ILE A 55 5.03 8.50 -8.18
N THR A 56 5.37 7.99 -6.98
CA THR A 56 6.41 8.58 -6.12
C THR A 56 7.80 7.94 -6.34
N GLU A 57 7.87 6.74 -6.90
CA GLU A 57 9.13 6.16 -7.37
C GLU A 57 9.36 6.52 -8.86
N PRO A 58 10.25 7.47 -9.20
CA PRO A 58 10.88 7.42 -10.51
C PRO A 58 11.59 6.07 -10.59
N THR A 59 11.40 5.32 -11.67
CA THR A 59 12.00 4.00 -11.94
C THR A 59 13.53 4.02 -11.89
N THR A 60 14.10 4.07 -10.70
CA THR A 60 15.49 3.75 -10.44
C THR A 60 15.49 2.72 -9.32
N PRO A 61 15.44 1.42 -9.66
CA PRO A 61 15.83 0.37 -8.73
C PRO A 61 17.15 0.80 -8.10
N MET A 62 17.32 0.63 -6.80
CA MET A 62 18.56 0.94 -6.07
C MET A 62 19.80 0.26 -6.70
N ASN A 63 19.58 -0.76 -7.53
CA ASN A 63 20.56 -1.44 -8.37
C ASN A 63 21.06 -0.63 -9.60
N LYS A 64 20.26 0.28 -10.18
CA LYS A 64 20.63 1.04 -11.39
C LYS A 64 21.68 2.13 -11.14
N VAL A 65 21.67 2.77 -9.96
CA VAL A 65 22.69 3.78 -9.60
C VAL A 65 24.05 3.09 -9.46
N GLN A 66 24.08 1.94 -8.78
CA GLN A 66 25.29 1.12 -8.65
C GLN A 66 25.74 0.54 -9.99
N GLU A 67 24.81 0.08 -10.83
CA GLU A 67 25.12 -0.44 -12.17
C GLU A 67 25.68 0.65 -13.09
N THR A 68 25.19 1.89 -13.01
CA THR A 68 25.68 3.02 -13.81
C THR A 68 27.06 3.47 -13.32
N ALA A 69 27.27 3.56 -12.01
CA ALA A 69 28.58 3.84 -11.42
C ALA A 69 29.62 2.78 -11.84
N GLN A 70 29.24 1.50 -11.80
CA GLN A 70 30.13 0.39 -12.13
C GLN A 70 30.47 0.33 -13.64
N LYS A 71 29.51 0.68 -14.53
CA LYS A 71 29.77 0.82 -15.98
C LYS A 71 30.66 2.00 -16.34
N LEU A 72 30.61 3.07 -15.54
CA LEU A 72 31.47 4.25 -15.67
C LEU A 72 32.84 4.07 -14.98
N GLY A 73 33.11 2.90 -14.38
CA GLY A 73 34.37 2.61 -13.69
C GLY A 73 34.54 3.31 -12.34
N ILE A 74 33.44 3.80 -11.76
CA ILE A 74 33.44 4.51 -10.47
C ILE A 74 33.48 3.47 -9.34
N ASP A 75 34.46 3.57 -8.44
CA ASP A 75 34.58 2.70 -7.28
C ASP A 75 33.45 2.98 -6.27
N ILE A 76 32.64 1.95 -6.05
CA ILE A 76 31.43 1.95 -5.20
C ILE A 76 31.73 1.55 -3.75
N ARG A 77 32.97 1.19 -3.39
CA ARG A 77 33.31 0.77 -2.03
C ARG A 77 33.53 1.98 -1.12
N GLY A 78 32.61 2.18 -0.18
CA GLY A 78 32.72 3.18 0.89
C GLY A 78 32.09 4.55 0.59
N LYS A 79 31.39 4.71 -0.54
CA LYS A 79 30.68 5.94 -0.90
C LYS A 79 29.17 5.82 -0.65
N THR A 80 28.53 6.90 -0.19
CA THR A 80 27.07 6.95 -0.03
C THR A 80 26.38 7.22 -1.36
N ASN A 81 25.08 6.89 -1.47
CA ASN A 81 24.33 7.08 -2.72
C ASN A 81 24.36 8.54 -3.21
N ASP A 82 24.35 9.50 -2.29
CA ASP A 82 24.41 10.94 -2.62
C ASP A 82 25.77 11.33 -3.24
N GLN A 83 26.87 10.74 -2.76
CA GLN A 83 28.22 10.98 -3.32
C GLN A 83 28.37 10.36 -4.71
N LEU A 84 27.76 9.20 -4.95
CA LEU A 84 27.78 8.54 -6.25
C LEU A 84 26.95 9.32 -7.28
N LEU A 85 25.80 9.88 -6.87
CA LEU A 85 24.96 10.71 -7.74
C LEU A 85 25.69 12.00 -8.15
N ASP A 86 26.37 12.66 -7.22
CA ASP A 86 27.14 13.89 -7.48
C ASP A 86 28.31 13.63 -8.45
N GLU A 87 28.97 12.48 -8.33
CA GLU A 87 30.09 12.09 -9.19
C GLU A 87 29.63 11.67 -10.60
N ILE A 88 28.49 10.99 -10.73
CA ILE A 88 27.87 10.68 -12.03
C ILE A 88 27.41 11.95 -12.73
N GLN A 89 26.78 12.87 -11.99
CA GLN A 89 26.34 14.16 -12.51
C GLN A 89 27.54 14.95 -13.05
N ARG A 90 28.62 15.02 -12.27
CA ARG A 90 29.86 15.73 -12.63
C ARG A 90 30.61 15.09 -13.80
N ALA A 91 30.59 13.76 -13.93
CA ALA A 91 31.14 13.06 -15.09
C ALA A 91 30.30 13.27 -16.37
N SER A 92 28.99 13.52 -16.22
CA SER A 92 28.09 13.81 -17.34
C SER A 92 28.09 15.27 -17.80
N GLU A 93 28.48 16.23 -16.93
CA GLU A 93 28.40 17.68 -17.20
C GLU A 93 29.64 18.31 -17.88
N LYS A 94 30.80 17.63 -18.00
CA LYS A 94 31.93 18.17 -18.77
C LYS A 94 31.97 17.66 -20.21
N PRO A 95 31.16 18.27 -21.10
CA PRO A 95 31.72 18.83 -22.33
C PRO A 95 31.10 20.19 -22.69
N LYS A 96 31.18 21.19 -21.81
CA LYS A 96 30.96 22.60 -22.18
C LYS A 96 31.85 23.54 -21.36
N GLU A 97 33.15 23.40 -21.51
CA GLU A 97 34.06 24.54 -21.36
C GLU A 97 35.35 24.20 -22.12
N VAL A 98 35.98 25.23 -22.70
CA VAL A 98 37.15 25.20 -23.59
C VAL A 98 36.85 25.00 -25.09
N SER A 99 36.17 25.99 -25.66
CA SER A 99 36.68 26.65 -26.85
C SER A 99 36.59 28.17 -26.63
N GLU A 100 37.58 28.65 -25.87
CA GLU A 100 38.12 30.01 -25.75
C GLU A 100 38.24 30.75 -27.12
N PRO A 101 38.74 31.99 -27.16
CA PRO A 101 38.31 33.24 -26.54
C PRO A 101 37.92 34.30 -27.59
#